data_AF-A0A967WX12-F1
#
_entry.id   AF-A0A967WX12-F1
#
_cell.length_a   1.000
_cell.length_b   1.000
_cell.length_c   1.000
_cell.angle_alpha   90.00
_cell.angle_beta   90.00
_cell.angle_gamma   90.00
#
_symmetry.space_group_name_H-M   'P 1'
#
loop_
_entity.id
_entity.type
_entity.pdbx_description
1 polymer ?
#
loop_
_entity_poly.entity_id
_entity_poly.type
_entity_poly.pdbx_seq_one_letter_code
_entity_poly.pdbx_strand_id
1 'polypeptide(L)' 'MHIYDVTIPISERMPVWPGEQGVRIEALTRIAKGDPVNTSRVNISSHAGTHVDAPYRYIHKGLTADRLPL' A
#
# COMPACT_ATOMS: atom_id res chain seq x y z
N MET A 1 25.68 10.53 7.53
CA MET A 1 24.51 9.88 8.19
C MET A 1 24.13 8.68 7.34
N HIS A 2 24.06 7.48 7.91
CA HIS A 2 23.63 6.28 7.20
C HIS A 2 22.14 6.06 7.46
N ILE A 3 21.40 5.70 6.43
CA ILE A 3 19.98 5.34 6.51
C ILE A 3 19.88 3.84 6.30
N TYR A 4 19.10 3.18 7.17
CA TYR A 4 18.75 1.77 7.04
C TYR A 4 17.27 1.67 6.68
N ASP A 5 16.97 0.95 5.61
CA ASP A 5 15.59 0.63 5.24
C ASP A 5 15.09 -0.55 6.08
N VAL A 6 13.98 -0.32 6.78
CA VAL A 6 13.32 -1.32 7.64
C VAL A 6 11.91 -1.66 7.13
N THR A 7 11.61 -1.29 5.88
CA THR A 7 10.32 -1.54 5.25
C THR A 7 10.27 -2.87 4.51
N ILE A 8 9.08 -3.47 4.46
CA ILE A 8 8.82 -4.68 3.67
C ILE A 8 8.45 -4.26 2.24
N PRO A 9 9.08 -4.83 1.19
CA PRO A 9 8.70 -4.57 -0.19
C PRO A 9 7.24 -4.92 -0.49
N ILE A 10 6.52 -3.98 -1.12
CA ILE A 10 5.15 -4.20 -1.57
C ILE A 10 5.16 -5.04 -2.85
N SER A 11 4.49 -6.19 -2.84
CA SER A 11 4.35 -7.08 -4.00
C SER A 11 3.09 -7.92 -3.91
N GLU A 12 2.61 -8.43 -5.04
CA GLU A 12 1.45 -9.35 -5.09
C GLU A 12 1.70 -10.70 -4.40
N ARG A 13 2.97 -11.00 -4.06
CA ARG A 13 3.38 -12.24 -3.37
C ARG A 13 3.51 -12.09 -1.87
N MET A 14 3.39 -10.87 -1.35
CA MET A 14 3.55 -10.63 0.08
C MET A 14 2.38 -11.24 0.87
N PRO A 15 2.62 -11.74 2.09
CA PRO A 15 1.54 -12.17 2.95
C PRO A 15 0.65 -10.97 3.32
N VAL A 16 -0.65 -11.22 3.40
CA VAL A 16 -1.66 -10.28 3.92
C VAL A 16 -2.50 -10.99 4.98
N TRP A 17 -3.34 -10.24 5.68
CA TRP A 17 -4.23 -10.82 6.69
C TRP A 17 -5.17 -11.88 6.06
N PRO A 18 -5.37 -13.04 6.71
CA PRO A 18 -6.26 -14.07 6.18
C PRO A 18 -7.68 -13.53 5.89
N GLY A 19 -8.14 -13.70 4.64
CA GLY A 19 -9.44 -13.24 4.18
C GLY A 19 -9.45 -11.85 3.53
N GLU A 20 -8.37 -11.06 3.65
CA GLU A 20 -8.24 -9.84 2.86
C GLU A 20 -7.88 -10.14 1.40
N GLN A 21 -8.23 -9.22 0.51
CA GLN A 21 -7.67 -9.25 -0.84
C GLN A 21 -6.17 -8.92 -0.76
N GLY A 22 -5.34 -9.78 -1.35
CA GLY A 22 -3.91 -9.50 -1.49
C GLY A 22 -3.63 -8.23 -2.31
N VAL A 23 -2.41 -7.73 -2.23
CA VAL A 23 -1.94 -6.62 -3.08
C VAL A 23 -2.12 -6.99 -4.55
N ARG A 24 -2.68 -6.08 -5.35
CA ARG A 24 -2.80 -6.23 -6.80
C ARG A 24 -2.15 -5.06 -7.51
N ILE A 25 -1.31 -5.34 -8.49
CA ILE A 25 -0.60 -4.35 -9.29
C ILE A 25 -0.93 -4.61 -10.77
N GLU A 26 -1.92 -3.87 -11.26
CA GLU A 26 -2.43 -4.04 -12.62
C GLU A 26 -1.73 -3.09 -13.58
N ALA A 27 -1.22 -3.63 -14.70
CA ALA A 27 -0.71 -2.86 -15.81
C ALA A 27 -1.85 -2.13 -16.55
N LEU A 28 -1.87 -0.79 -16.54
CA LEU A 28 -2.85 -0.02 -17.31
C LEU A 28 -2.32 0.36 -18.70
N THR A 29 -1.09 0.85 -18.78
CA THR A 29 -0.42 1.22 -20.05
C THR A 29 1.00 0.67 -20.07
N ARG A 30 1.50 0.29 -21.24
CA ARG A 30 2.86 -0.22 -21.43
C ARG A 30 3.47 0.33 -22.72
N ILE A 31 4.63 0.98 -22.61
CA ILE A 31 5.42 1.44 -23.76
C ILE A 31 5.73 0.27 -24.72
N ALA A 32 5.99 -0.91 -24.18
CA ALA A 32 6.20 -2.13 -24.96
C ALA A 32 4.99 -2.52 -25.84
N LYS A 33 3.79 -1.98 -25.57
CA LYS A 33 2.56 -2.16 -26.35
C LYS A 33 2.24 -0.95 -27.23
N GLY A 34 3.11 0.05 -27.28
CA GLY A 34 2.94 1.28 -28.08
C GLY A 34 2.31 2.46 -27.32
N ASP A 35 2.05 2.32 -26.01
CA ASP A 35 1.56 3.44 -25.19
C ASP A 35 2.66 4.49 -24.95
N PRO A 36 2.33 5.76 -24.69
CA PRO A 36 3.34 6.81 -24.48
C PRO A 36 4.07 6.69 -23.13
N VAL A 37 3.50 6.00 -22.15
CA VAL A 37 4.03 5.86 -20.79
C VAL A 37 3.71 4.48 -20.21
N ASN A 38 4.41 4.12 -19.12
CA ASN A 38 4.06 2.96 -18.30
C ASN A 38 3.28 3.44 -17.07
N THR A 39 2.06 2.95 -16.88
CA THR A 39 1.26 3.20 -15.67
C THR A 39 0.70 1.91 -15.10
N SER A 40 0.58 1.85 -13.78
CA SER A 40 -0.03 0.73 -13.08
C SER A 40 -1.04 1.22 -12.05
N ARG A 41 -2.11 0.46 -11.84
CA ARG A 41 -3.03 0.64 -10.72
C ARG A 41 -2.60 -0.27 -9.58
N VAL A 42 -2.51 0.28 -8.38
CA VAL A 42 -2.24 -0.49 -7.17
C VAL A 42 -3.52 -0.53 -6.33
N ASN A 43 -3.97 -1.75 -6.01
CA ASN A 43 -4.98 -1.99 -4.99
C ASN A 43 -4.30 -2.67 -3.80
N ILE A 44 -4.43 -2.05 -2.62
CA ILE A 44 -3.70 -2.43 -1.41
C ILE A 44 -4.55 -2.12 -0.18
N SER A 45 -4.51 -3.03 0.80
CA SER A 45 -5.03 -2.80 2.15
C SER A 45 -4.14 -1.80 2.89
N SER A 46 -4.73 -0.89 3.68
CA SER A 46 -3.95 0.02 4.56
C SER A 46 -3.12 -0.71 5.60
N HIS A 47 -3.32 -2.03 5.76
CA HIS A 47 -2.62 -2.89 6.72
C HIS A 47 -1.60 -3.84 6.06
N ALA A 48 -1.30 -3.64 4.77
CA ALA A 48 -0.31 -4.42 4.05
C ALA A 48 1.12 -3.88 4.30
N GLY A 49 2.04 -4.76 4.67
CA GLY A 49 3.45 -4.42 4.83
C GLY A 49 3.73 -3.52 6.04
N THR A 50 4.79 -2.72 5.94
CA THR A 50 5.15 -1.74 6.98
C THR A 50 4.17 -0.57 6.93
N HIS A 51 3.35 -0.40 7.98
CA HIS A 51 2.26 0.57 8.03
C HIS A 51 2.06 1.13 9.45
N VAL A 52 1.16 2.10 9.58
CA VAL A 52 0.75 2.69 10.87
C VAL A 52 -0.77 2.64 10.95
N ASP A 53 -1.27 2.25 12.12
CA ASP A 53 -2.70 2.27 12.41
C ASP A 53 -3.14 3.63 12.98
N ALA A 54 -4.29 4.12 12.51
CA ALA A 54 -4.95 5.27 13.10
C ALA A 54 -6.03 4.81 14.12
N PRO A 55 -6.37 5.63 15.13
CA PRO A 55 -7.42 5.28 16.10
C PRO A 55 -8.75 4.86 15.47
N TYR A 56 -9.09 5.41 14.30
CA TYR A 56 -10.28 5.04 13.53
C TYR A 56 -10.40 3.54 13.23
N ARG A 57 -9.28 2.80 13.17
CA ARG A 57 -9.29 1.34 12.95
C ARG A 57 -10.11 0.59 14.00
N TYR A 58 -10.15 1.09 15.23
CA TYR A 58 -10.82 0.41 16.36
C TYR A 58 -11.85 1.29 17.07
N ILE A 59 -11.83 2.61 16.86
CA ILE A 59 -12.72 3.57 17.49
C ILE A 59 -13.50 4.29 16.39
N HIS A 60 -14.82 4.07 16.32
CA HIS A 60 -15.67 4.60 15.23
C HIS A 60 -15.54 6.12 15.01
N LYS A 61 -15.31 6.89 16.08
CA LYS A 61 -15.08 8.35 16.02
C LYS A 61 -13.61 8.74 16.23
N GLY A 62 -12.69 7.80 16.11
CA GLY A 62 -11.26 8.00 16.24
C GLY A 62 -10.68 8.87 15.12
N LEU A 63 -9.50 9.42 15.36
CA LEU A 63 -8.75 10.15 14.33
C LEU A 63 -8.43 9.22 13.16
N THR A 64 -8.53 9.77 11.95
CA THR A 64 -8.11 9.13 10.70
C THR A 64 -6.62 9.43 10.46
N ALA A 65 -5.96 8.65 9.62
CA ALA A 65 -4.50 8.73 9.44
C ALA A 65 -4.02 10.13 9.01
N ASP A 66 -4.80 10.81 8.16
CA ASP A 66 -4.55 12.17 7.67
C ASP A 66 -4.63 13.26 8.76
N ARG A 67 -5.13 12.92 9.96
CA ARG A 67 -5.31 13.85 11.09
C ARG A 67 -4.37 13.56 12.26
N LEU A 68 -3.44 12.62 12.11
CA LEU A 68 -2.40 12.38 13.11
C LEU A 68 -1.34 13.50 13.04
N PRO A 69 -0.78 13.94 14.19
CA PRO A 69 0.36 14.85 14.18
C PRO A 69 1.58 14.14 13.56
N LEU A 70 2.36 14.90 12.78
CA LEU A 70 3.62 14.46 12.17
C LEU A 70 4.81 14.76 13.09
#